data_AF-A0A445CEA3-F1
#
_entry.id   AF-A0A445CEA3-F1
#
_cell.length_a   1.000
_cell.length_b   1.000
_cell.length_c   1.000
_cell.angle_alpha   90.00
_cell.angle_beta   90.00
_cell.angle_gamma   90.00
#
_symmetry.space_group_name_H-M   'P 1'
#
loop_
_entity.id
_entity.type
_entity.pdbx_description
1 polymer ?
#
loop_
_entity_poly.entity_id
_entity_poly.type
_entity_poly.pdbx_seq_one_letter_code
_entity_poly.pdbx_strand_id
1 'polypeptide(L)'
;MSVDLKKTTSNGHEKMLSLEEQQSLIMEVRRLIGPLSGKASLYCSDASIARHLRARNWNVKKAVKMLKQTLKWRAEYKPEEIRWEDVAQEADTGKIYRTDYVDKHGRTVLVMRPSRQVSFENML
;
A
#
# COMPACT_ATOMS: atom_id res chain seq x y z
N MET A 1 -44.57 -19.54 -10.66
CA MET A 1 -43.75 -18.38 -11.06
C MET A 1 -42.35 -18.61 -10.50
N SER A 2 -41.42 -18.96 -11.37
CA SER A 2 -40.02 -19.28 -11.03
C SER A 2 -39.24 -17.99 -10.85
N VAL A 3 -38.59 -17.83 -9.70
CA VAL A 3 -37.60 -16.77 -9.49
C VAL A 3 -36.24 -17.44 -9.44
N ASP A 4 -35.52 -17.35 -10.56
CA ASP A 4 -34.18 -17.86 -10.72
C ASP A 4 -33.23 -17.19 -9.73
N LEU A 5 -32.76 -17.98 -8.75
CA LEU A 5 -31.65 -17.61 -7.89
C LEU A 5 -30.38 -17.61 -8.75
N LYS A 6 -30.00 -16.44 -9.29
CA LYS A 6 -28.68 -16.25 -9.90
C LYS A 6 -27.62 -16.41 -8.83
N LYS A 7 -27.11 -17.64 -8.71
CA LYS A 7 -25.90 -18.00 -7.96
C LYS A 7 -24.72 -17.25 -8.60
N THR A 8 -24.38 -16.10 -8.05
CA THR A 8 -23.11 -15.44 -8.37
C THR A 8 -21.99 -16.28 -7.77
N THR A 9 -21.41 -17.13 -8.59
CA THR A 9 -20.18 -17.84 -8.26
C THR A 9 -19.07 -16.81 -8.08
N SER A 10 -18.74 -16.55 -6.81
CA SER A 10 -17.52 -15.86 -6.41
C SER A 10 -16.31 -16.69 -6.87
N ASN A 11 -15.87 -16.48 -8.11
CA ASN A 11 -14.57 -16.95 -8.59
C ASN A 11 -13.48 -16.05 -8.00
N GLY A 12 -13.10 -16.35 -6.77
CA GLY A 12 -12.08 -15.62 -6.01
C GLY A 12 -11.05 -16.52 -5.33
N HIS A 13 -10.83 -17.74 -5.83
CA HIS A 13 -9.61 -18.47 -5.48
C HIS A 13 -8.50 -17.97 -6.40
N GLU A 14 -7.86 -16.85 -6.02
CA GLU A 14 -6.54 -16.55 -6.55
C GLU A 14 -5.66 -17.78 -6.30
N LYS A 15 -5.12 -18.36 -7.37
CA LYS A 15 -4.15 -19.45 -7.27
C LYS A 15 -3.02 -18.97 -6.38
N MET A 16 -2.92 -19.53 -5.17
CA MET A 16 -1.88 -19.17 -4.22
C MET A 16 -0.57 -19.71 -4.78
N LEU A 17 0.29 -18.81 -5.27
CA LEU A 17 1.63 -19.16 -5.73
C LEU A 17 2.42 -19.79 -4.58
N SER A 18 3.24 -20.79 -4.89
CA SER A 18 4.15 -21.38 -3.91
C SER A 18 5.14 -20.34 -3.40
N LEU A 19 5.73 -20.56 -2.21
CA LEU A 19 6.75 -19.64 -1.69
C LEU A 19 7.94 -19.51 -2.65
N GLU A 20 8.29 -20.60 -3.35
CA GLU A 20 9.37 -20.63 -4.33
C GLU A 20 9.04 -19.79 -5.58
N GLU A 21 7.82 -19.90 -6.10
CA GLU A 21 7.35 -19.07 -7.22
C GLU A 21 7.34 -17.59 -6.83
N GLN A 22 6.86 -17.26 -5.63
CA GLN A 22 6.87 -15.88 -5.13
C GLN A 22 8.30 -15.34 -5.02
N GLN A 23 9.23 -16.12 -4.47
CA GLN A 23 10.62 -15.72 -4.34
C GLN A 23 11.29 -15.51 -5.71
N SER A 24 11.01 -16.39 -6.68
CA SER A 24 11.50 -16.26 -8.05
C SER A 24 11.05 -14.94 -8.69
N LEU A 25 9.77 -14.58 -8.54
CA LEU A 25 9.23 -13.32 -9.06
C LEU A 25 9.83 -12.09 -8.35
N ILE A 26 10.08 -12.17 -7.03
CA ILE A 26 10.75 -11.11 -6.27
C ILE A 26 12.18 -10.90 -6.79
N MET A 27 12.93 -11.98 -7.00
CA MET A 27 14.29 -11.92 -7.55
C MET A 27 14.31 -11.32 -8.96
N GLU A 28 13.36 -11.68 -9.81
CA GLU A 28 13.26 -11.12 -11.16
C GLU A 28 12.94 -9.61 -11.13
N VAL A 29 12.03 -9.17 -10.26
CA VAL A 29 11.79 -7.73 -10.06
C VAL A 29 13.06 -7.03 -9.57
N ARG A 30 13.79 -7.62 -8.62
CA ARG A 30 15.04 -7.07 -8.09
C ARG A 30 16.11 -6.94 -9.18
N ARG A 31 16.21 -7.92 -10.09
CA ARG A 31 17.10 -7.86 -11.26
C ARG A 31 16.72 -6.72 -12.21
N LEU A 32 15.43 -6.52 -12.47
CA LEU A 32 14.93 -5.52 -13.42
C LEU A 32 14.95 -4.06 -12.91
N ILE A 33 14.89 -3.86 -11.58
CA ILE A 33 15.06 -2.53 -10.99
C ILE A 33 16.54 -2.12 -10.91
N GLY A 34 17.46 -3.09 -10.92
CA GLY A 34 18.90 -2.85 -10.83
C GLY A 34 19.38 -2.59 -9.40
N PRO A 35 20.68 -2.32 -9.21
CA PRO A 35 21.24 -2.03 -7.91
C PRO A 35 20.65 -0.74 -7.33
N LEU A 36 20.32 -0.76 -6.04
CA LEU A 36 19.81 0.38 -5.29
C LEU A 36 20.71 0.65 -4.09
N SER A 37 20.73 1.89 -3.62
CA SER A 37 21.50 2.32 -2.44
C SER A 37 20.62 3.10 -1.46
N GLY A 38 21.11 3.24 -0.23
CA GLY A 38 20.48 4.04 0.83
C GLY A 38 19.00 3.71 1.08
N LYS A 39 18.18 4.76 1.18
CA LYS A 39 16.75 4.68 1.47
C LYS A 39 15.95 3.85 0.44
N ALA A 40 16.38 3.85 -0.83
CA ALA A 40 15.73 3.07 -1.87
C ALA A 40 15.92 1.55 -1.66
N SER A 41 17.13 1.14 -1.25
CA SER A 41 17.41 -0.27 -0.92
C SER A 41 16.61 -0.72 0.30
N LEU A 42 16.50 0.13 1.33
CA LEU A 42 15.72 -0.15 2.53
C LEU A 42 14.21 -0.33 2.21
N TYR A 43 13.66 0.51 1.35
CA TYR A 43 12.27 0.41 0.93
C TYR A 43 11.99 -0.85 0.09
N CYS A 44 12.94 -1.27 -0.75
CA CYS A 44 12.83 -2.43 -1.63
C CYS A 44 13.18 -3.77 -0.93
N SER A 45 12.61 -3.99 0.25
CA SER A 45 12.59 -5.31 0.89
C SER A 45 11.70 -6.30 0.12
N ASP A 46 11.89 -7.60 0.35
CA ASP A 46 11.12 -8.66 -0.31
C ASP A 46 9.61 -8.51 -0.06
N ALA A 47 9.22 -8.15 1.17
CA ALA A 47 7.82 -7.83 1.50
C ALA A 47 7.27 -6.63 0.70
N SER A 48 8.09 -5.61 0.47
CA SER A 48 7.70 -4.44 -0.31
C SER A 48 7.54 -4.77 -1.80
N ILE A 49 8.49 -5.53 -2.37
CA ILE A 49 8.41 -6.02 -3.75
C ILE A 49 7.18 -6.94 -3.91
N ALA A 50 6.94 -7.85 -2.97
CA ALA A 50 5.78 -8.73 -2.96
C ALA A 50 4.44 -7.95 -2.91
N ARG A 51 4.37 -6.81 -2.19
CA ARG A 51 3.18 -5.94 -2.22
C ARG A 51 2.92 -5.38 -3.63
N HIS A 52 3.96 -4.95 -4.34
CA HIS A 52 3.84 -4.45 -5.72
C HIS A 52 3.43 -5.56 -6.70
N LEU A 53 3.99 -6.77 -6.53
CA LEU A 53 3.60 -7.95 -7.30
C LEU A 53 2.13 -8.30 -7.07
N ARG A 54 1.69 -8.47 -5.81
CA ARG A 54 0.29 -8.76 -5.49
C ARG A 54 -0.67 -7.70 -6.03
N ALA A 55 -0.35 -6.41 -5.87
CA ALA A 55 -1.16 -5.31 -6.41
C ALA A 55 -1.27 -5.30 -7.96
N ARG A 56 -0.43 -6.07 -8.65
CA ARG A 56 -0.42 -6.22 -10.11
C ARG A 56 -0.63 -7.67 -10.54
N ASN A 57 -1.31 -8.47 -9.72
CA ASN A 57 -1.65 -9.87 -9.98
C ASN A 57 -0.41 -10.67 -10.41
N TRP A 58 0.70 -10.49 -9.69
CA TRP A 58 1.99 -11.12 -9.92
C TRP A 58 2.62 -10.83 -11.30
N ASN A 59 2.15 -9.80 -12.02
CA ASN A 59 2.74 -9.38 -13.28
C ASN A 59 4.02 -8.56 -13.06
N VAL A 60 5.17 -9.18 -13.33
CA VAL A 60 6.51 -8.59 -13.14
C VAL A 60 6.66 -7.24 -13.84
N LYS A 61 6.32 -7.13 -15.14
CA LYS A 61 6.52 -5.88 -15.90
C LYS A 61 5.72 -4.71 -15.31
N LYS A 62 4.46 -4.96 -14.94
CA LYS A 62 3.60 -3.96 -14.29
C LYS A 62 4.08 -3.60 -12.89
N ALA A 63 4.54 -4.59 -12.11
CA ALA A 63 5.09 -4.38 -10.78
C ALA A 63 6.38 -3.53 -10.81
N VAL A 64 7.30 -3.83 -11.73
CA VAL A 64 8.53 -3.04 -11.94
C VAL A 64 8.19 -1.60 -12.31
N LYS A 65 7.26 -1.39 -13.25
CA LYS A 65 6.83 -0.03 -13.65
C LYS A 65 6.27 0.75 -12.45
N MET A 66 5.39 0.12 -11.66
CA MET A 66 4.81 0.73 -10.47
C MET A 66 5.88 1.04 -9.41
N LEU A 67 6.77 0.09 -9.13
CA LEU A 67 7.84 0.27 -8.14
C LEU A 67 8.79 1.39 -8.51
N LYS A 68 9.17 1.52 -9.80
CA LYS A 68 10.01 2.64 -10.28
C LYS A 68 9.32 4.00 -10.09
N GLN A 69 8.01 4.08 -10.34
CA GLN A 69 7.23 5.29 -10.07
C GLN A 69 7.19 5.63 -8.58
N THR A 70 7.00 4.63 -7.72
CA THR A 70 7.04 4.81 -6.27
C THR A 70 8.42 5.28 -5.81
N LEU A 71 9.51 4.70 -6.31
CA LEU A 71 10.87 5.14 -5.97
C LEU A 71 11.14 6.58 -6.39
N LYS A 72 10.68 6.99 -7.59
CA LYS A 72 10.75 8.39 -8.03
C LYS A 72 9.99 9.32 -7.08
N TRP A 73 8.75 8.97 -6.74
CA TRP A 73 7.93 9.74 -5.81
C TRP A 73 8.59 9.84 -4.43
N ARG A 74 9.17 8.76 -3.91
CA ARG A 74 9.88 8.79 -2.62
C ARG A 74 11.13 9.66 -2.66
N ALA A 75 11.87 9.68 -3.77
CA ALA A 75 13.02 10.56 -3.92
C ALA A 75 12.62 12.05 -3.96
N GLU A 76 11.45 12.34 -4.54
CA GLU A 76 10.91 13.71 -4.67
C GLU A 76 10.29 14.22 -3.36
N TYR A 77 9.41 13.43 -2.74
CA TYR A 77 8.61 13.84 -1.57
C TYR A 77 9.21 13.41 -0.22
N LYS A 78 10.25 12.57 -0.22
CA LYS A 78 11.06 12.18 0.94
C LYS A 78 10.22 11.85 2.20
N PRO A 79 9.26 10.92 2.12
CA PRO A 79 8.33 10.65 3.23
C PRO A 79 9.03 10.18 4.51
N GLU A 80 10.24 9.64 4.40
CA GLU A 80 11.07 9.27 5.56
C GLU A 80 11.72 10.45 6.29
N GLU A 81 11.59 11.69 5.80
CA GLU A 81 12.04 12.91 6.47
C GLU A 81 10.89 13.61 7.24
N ILE A 82 9.65 13.14 7.09
CA ILE A 82 8.48 13.68 7.79
C ILE A 82 8.62 13.40 9.29
N ARG A 83 8.58 14.44 10.10
CA ARG A 83 8.57 14.36 11.56
C ARG A 83 7.16 14.58 12.12
N TRP A 84 6.98 14.28 13.40
CA TRP A 84 5.70 14.50 14.07
C TRP A 84 5.32 15.98 14.08
N GLU A 85 6.28 16.86 14.30
CA GLU A 85 6.04 18.30 14.38
C GLU A 85 5.49 18.87 13.07
N ASP A 86 5.83 18.27 11.93
CA ASP A 86 5.35 18.68 10.60
C ASP A 86 3.87 18.35 10.38
N VAL A 87 3.32 17.38 11.13
CA VAL A 87 1.96 16.82 10.93
C VAL A 87 1.06 16.87 12.16
N ALA A 88 1.58 17.29 13.32
CA ALA A 88 0.85 17.29 14.58
C ALA A 88 -0.45 18.11 14.47
N GLN A 89 -0.36 19.34 13.97
CA GLN A 89 -1.53 20.21 13.77
C GLN A 89 -2.59 19.57 12.86
N GLU A 90 -2.17 18.84 11.83
CA GLU A 90 -3.07 18.12 10.92
C GLU A 90 -3.74 16.92 11.63
N ALA A 91 -3.08 16.30 12.61
CA ALA A 91 -3.61 15.19 13.37
C ALA A 91 -4.53 15.61 14.54
N ASP A 92 -4.37 16.82 15.07
CA ASP A 92 -5.01 17.29 16.31
C ASP A 92 -6.55 17.22 16.30
N THR A 93 -7.18 17.43 15.15
CA THR A 93 -8.66 17.42 15.08
C THR A 93 -9.24 16.00 15.19
N GLY A 94 -8.40 14.96 15.10
CA GLY A 94 -8.84 13.58 15.04
C GLY A 94 -9.65 13.27 13.78
N LYS A 95 -9.44 14.02 12.70
CA LYS A 95 -10.02 13.73 11.38
C LYS A 95 -9.47 12.47 10.74
N ILE A 96 -8.29 12.01 11.15
CA ILE A 96 -7.73 10.70 10.80
C ILE A 96 -7.07 10.12 12.05
N TYR A 97 -7.39 8.88 12.44
CA TYR A 97 -6.73 8.20 13.56
C TYR A 97 -6.72 6.69 13.41
N ARG A 98 -5.72 6.04 14.02
CA ARG A 98 -5.61 4.57 14.10
C ARG A 98 -6.31 4.07 15.36
N THR A 99 -7.08 3.01 15.24
CA THR A 99 -7.70 2.34 16.39
C THR A 99 -6.70 1.49 17.16
N ASP A 100 -7.03 1.17 18.41
CA ASP A 100 -6.34 0.20 19.26
C ASP A 100 -6.79 -1.25 19.00
N TYR A 101 -7.94 -1.45 18.35
CA TYR A 101 -8.43 -2.75 17.89
C TYR A 101 -8.16 -3.02 16.40
N VAL A 102 -8.30 -4.29 16.01
CA VAL A 102 -8.17 -4.77 14.61
C VAL A 102 -9.52 -5.26 14.08
N ASP A 103 -9.64 -5.39 12.76
CA ASP A 103 -10.82 -6.01 12.15
C ASP A 103 -10.84 -7.54 12.34
N LYS A 104 -11.90 -8.19 11.85
CA LYS A 104 -12.07 -9.66 11.92
C LYS A 104 -10.99 -10.48 11.21
N HIS A 105 -10.14 -9.83 10.40
CA HIS A 105 -9.02 -10.44 9.68
C HIS A 105 -7.67 -10.02 10.26
N GLY A 106 -7.64 -9.35 11.41
CA GLY A 106 -6.42 -8.88 12.07
C GLY A 106 -5.79 -7.66 11.40
N ARG A 107 -6.51 -6.94 10.53
CA ARG A 107 -5.98 -5.75 9.84
C ARG A 107 -6.19 -4.50 10.70
N THR A 108 -5.20 -3.61 10.67
CA THR A 108 -5.29 -2.29 11.30
C THR A 108 -6.47 -1.49 10.72
N VAL A 109 -7.25 -0.84 11.58
CA VAL A 109 -8.33 0.06 11.16
C VAL A 109 -7.85 1.52 11.26
N LEU A 110 -8.00 2.25 10.15
CA LEU A 110 -7.80 3.69 10.07
C LEU A 110 -9.16 4.36 9.92
N VAL A 111 -9.55 5.19 10.88
CA VAL A 111 -10.82 5.93 10.86
C VAL A 111 -10.60 7.31 10.27
N MET A 112 -11.45 7.69 9.32
CA MET A 112 -11.47 9.02 8.71
C MET A 112 -12.78 9.72 9.06
N ARG A 113 -12.70 10.95 9.57
CA ARG A 113 -13.83 11.84 9.90
C ARG A 113 -13.68 13.16 9.14
N PRO A 114 -14.05 13.21 7.83
CA PRO A 114 -13.86 14.39 6.99
C PRO A 114 -14.55 15.65 7.54
N SER A 115 -15.64 15.51 8.29
CA SER A 115 -16.34 16.61 8.95
C SER A 115 -15.52 17.36 10.00
N ARG A 116 -14.34 16.84 10.37
CA ARG A 116 -13.38 17.49 11.30
C ARG A 116 -12.22 18.17 10.57
N GLN A 117 -12.34 18.39 9.26
CA GLN A 117 -11.39 19.22 8.53
C GLN A 117 -11.55 20.68 8.96
N VAL A 118 -10.42 21.34 9.20
CA VAL A 118 -10.36 22.79 9.35
C VAL A 118 -9.60 23.31 8.12
N SER A 119 -10.26 24.10 7.28
CA SER A 119 -9.59 24.87 6.23
C SER A 119 -8.92 26.10 6.86
N PHE A 120 -7.70 26.42 6.44
CA PHE A 120 -6.94 27.56 6.94
C PHE A 120 -7.64 28.93 6.76
N GLU A 121 -8.73 29.01 6.00
CA GLU A 121 -9.55 30.22 5.82
C GLU A 121 -10.29 30.70 7.07
N ASN A 122 -10.43 29.87 8.10
CA ASN A 122 -11.16 30.24 9.33
C ASN A 122 -10.26 30.64 10.51
N MET A 123 -9.00 30.99 10.23
CA MET A 123 -8.02 31.43 11.25
C MET A 123 -7.50 32.85 10.94
N LEU A 124 -8.41 33.75 10.55
CA LEU A 124 -8.24 35.21 10.55
C LEU A 124 -9.48 35.88 11.13
#